data_AF-A0A9Q4B651-F1
#
_entry.id   AF-A0A9Q4B651-F1
#
_cell.length_a   1.000
_cell.length_b   1.000
_cell.length_c   1.000
_cell.angle_alpha   90.00
_cell.angle_beta   90.00
_cell.angle_gamma   90.00
#
_symmetry.space_group_name_H-M   'P 1'
#
loop_
_entity.id
_entity.type
_entity.pdbx_description
1 polymer ?
#
loop_
_entity_poly.entity_id
_entity_poly.type
_entity_poly.pdbx_seq_one_letter_code
_entity_poly.pdbx_strand_id
1 'polypeptide(L)'
;MIKLQLKYCGLPVLLCSSVLMSACDRKPDTVSQSDKIQLEDKVMQELITEPVKTFPQTPDDQHDIALLTDFDQRFSQMSDEMEDELVKMEDQGTLTDEFAYNRKRDNIYSALTMLKELDLKTEQGRYIQGLMAEYWQNQAKFYDENKEKTAEPIKNSADQTKGLGEFLHAQEQLEHWQSQYPDMNQAQAKKAEAAKSETTESGY
;
A
#
# COMPACT_ATOMS: atom_id res chain seq x y z
N MET A 1 -33.64 -12.65 -61.46
CA MET A 1 -35.09 -12.94 -61.39
C MET A 1 -35.36 -13.60 -60.04
N ILE A 2 -35.79 -12.86 -59.03
CA ILE A 2 -37.20 -12.66 -58.59
C ILE A 2 -37.87 -13.94 -58.06
N LYS A 3 -38.12 -13.87 -56.74
CA LYS A 3 -39.27 -14.34 -55.94
C LYS A 3 -39.21 -15.65 -55.14
N LEU A 4 -39.19 -15.40 -53.83
CA LEU A 4 -39.72 -16.14 -52.69
C LEU A 4 -41.06 -16.82 -52.99
N GLN A 5 -41.24 -18.07 -52.52
CA GLN A 5 -42.56 -18.61 -52.22
C GLN A 5 -42.58 -19.37 -50.90
N LEU A 6 -43.50 -18.89 -50.07
CA LEU A 6 -43.85 -19.26 -48.71
C LEU A 6 -44.74 -20.52 -48.74
N LYS A 7 -44.50 -21.50 -47.87
CA LYS A 7 -45.45 -22.58 -47.57
C LYS A 7 -45.73 -22.60 -46.08
N TYR A 8 -46.91 -22.15 -45.69
CA TYR A 8 -47.51 -22.38 -44.38
C TYR A 8 -48.14 -23.77 -44.34
N CYS A 9 -47.94 -24.52 -43.26
CA CYS A 9 -48.97 -25.41 -42.74
C CYS A 9 -48.67 -25.85 -41.30
N GLY A 10 -49.66 -25.64 -40.42
CA GLY A 10 -49.91 -26.52 -39.28
C GLY A 10 -49.27 -26.11 -37.95
N LEU A 11 -50.00 -25.32 -37.16
CA LEU A 11 -50.00 -25.46 -35.70
C LEU A 11 -50.96 -26.63 -35.37
N PRO A 12 -50.71 -27.44 -34.33
CA PRO A 12 -51.29 -27.07 -33.04
C PRO A 12 -50.43 -27.39 -31.80
N VAL A 13 -50.47 -26.44 -30.87
CA VAL A 13 -50.58 -26.58 -29.40
C VAL A 13 -49.69 -27.61 -28.71
N LEU A 14 -48.77 -27.13 -27.87
CA LEU A 14 -48.47 -27.77 -26.58
C LEU A 14 -48.00 -26.73 -25.55
N LEU A 15 -48.68 -26.79 -24.41
CA LEU A 15 -48.48 -26.06 -23.16
C LEU A 15 -47.02 -25.84 -22.78
N CYS A 16 -46.63 -24.59 -22.50
CA CYS A 16 -45.51 -24.30 -21.61
C CYS A 16 -45.92 -23.20 -20.63
N SER A 17 -45.88 -23.59 -19.35
CA SER A 17 -46.18 -22.83 -18.16
C SER A 17 -45.54 -21.44 -18.17
N SER A 18 -46.31 -20.43 -17.77
CA SER A 18 -45.76 -19.17 -17.28
C SER A 18 -44.93 -19.47 -16.03
N VAL A 19 -43.61 -19.57 -16.20
CA VAL A 19 -42.68 -19.37 -15.09
C VAL A 19 -42.78 -17.88 -14.76
N LEU A 20 -43.58 -17.55 -13.75
CA LEU A 20 -43.41 -16.31 -13.01
C LEU A 20 -41.99 -16.37 -12.43
N MET A 21 -41.03 -15.73 -13.09
CA MET A 21 -39.82 -15.33 -12.40
C MET A 21 -40.24 -14.27 -11.38
N SER A 22 -40.59 -14.73 -10.19
CA SER A 22 -40.31 -13.96 -8.99
C SER A 22 -38.80 -13.76 -9.00
N ALA A 23 -38.36 -12.62 -9.53
CA ALA A 23 -37.03 -12.11 -9.24
C ALA A 23 -37.03 -11.89 -7.73
N CYS A 24 -36.58 -12.90 -6.99
CA CYS A 24 -36.08 -12.71 -5.64
C CYS A 24 -34.99 -11.66 -5.78
N ASP A 25 -35.28 -10.46 -5.29
CA ASP A 25 -34.34 -9.38 -5.06
C ASP A 25 -33.29 -9.87 -4.07
N ARG A 26 -32.34 -10.66 -4.57
CA ARG A 26 -31.04 -10.77 -3.93
C ARG A 26 -30.29 -9.57 -4.44
N LYS A 27 -30.34 -8.48 -3.66
CA LYS A 27 -29.34 -7.41 -3.75
C LYS A 27 -27.98 -8.09 -3.83
N PRO A 28 -27.29 -8.05 -4.98
CA PRO A 28 -25.86 -8.24 -4.92
C PRO A 28 -25.34 -6.98 -4.25
N ASP A 29 -24.52 -7.12 -3.20
CA ASP A 29 -23.68 -6.03 -2.70
C ASP A 29 -22.73 -5.61 -3.83
N THR A 30 -23.29 -4.86 -4.77
CA THR A 30 -22.61 -4.27 -5.90
C THR A 30 -22.32 -2.86 -5.44
N VAL A 31 -21.08 -2.65 -4.99
CA VAL A 31 -20.50 -1.32 -4.91
C VAL A 31 -20.86 -0.62 -6.22
N SER A 32 -21.68 0.43 -6.13
CA SER A 32 -22.22 1.06 -7.34
C SER A 32 -21.06 1.60 -8.15
N GLN A 33 -21.21 1.68 -9.48
CA GLN A 33 -20.18 2.31 -10.33
C GLN A 33 -19.83 3.73 -9.85
N SER A 34 -20.81 4.44 -9.26
CA SER A 34 -20.62 5.73 -8.59
C SER A 34 -19.77 5.66 -7.31
N ASP A 35 -19.79 4.56 -6.58
CA ASP A 35 -18.99 4.37 -5.36
C ASP A 35 -17.55 4.02 -5.73
N LYS A 36 -17.35 3.28 -6.83
CA LYS A 36 -16.00 2.99 -7.38
C LYS A 36 -15.30 4.25 -7.87
N ILE A 37 -15.98 5.10 -8.64
CA ILE A 37 -15.42 6.36 -9.15
C ILE A 37 -15.00 7.27 -7.98
N GLN A 38 -15.83 7.41 -6.95
CA GLN A 38 -15.48 8.20 -5.77
C GLN A 38 -14.29 7.63 -4.98
N LEU A 39 -14.15 6.31 -4.93
CA LEU A 39 -13.02 5.63 -4.31
C LEU A 39 -11.72 5.89 -5.08
N GLU A 40 -11.77 5.77 -6.41
CA GLU A 40 -10.66 6.05 -7.32
C GLU A 40 -10.23 7.52 -7.22
N ASP A 41 -11.18 8.46 -7.21
CA ASP A 41 -10.92 9.89 -7.05
C ASP A 41 -10.23 10.21 -5.72
N LYS A 42 -10.65 9.56 -4.62
CA LYS A 42 -10.02 9.74 -3.30
C LYS A 42 -8.60 9.18 -3.24
N VAL A 43 -8.34 8.05 -3.89
CA VAL A 43 -6.97 7.51 -4.03
C VAL A 43 -6.11 8.46 -4.86
N MET A 44 -6.63 8.96 -5.99
CA MET A 44 -5.91 9.91 -6.84
C MET A 44 -5.57 11.21 -6.09
N GLN A 45 -6.45 11.68 -5.20
CA GLN A 45 -6.20 12.86 -4.39
C GLN A 45 -5.05 12.66 -3.39
N GLU A 46 -4.94 11.47 -2.80
CA GLU A 46 -3.82 11.09 -1.91
C GLU A 46 -2.49 10.94 -2.66
N LEU A 47 -2.48 10.88 -3.99
CA LEU A 47 -1.25 10.87 -4.79
C LEU A 47 -0.73 12.27 -5.12
N ILE A 48 -1.49 13.33 -4.82
CA ILE A 48 -1.06 14.71 -5.03
C ILE A 48 -0.30 15.17 -3.80
N THR A 49 1.01 15.35 -3.95
CA THR A 49 1.90 15.83 -2.88
C THR A 49 1.98 17.35 -2.88
N GLU A 50 2.29 17.92 -1.70
CA GLU A 50 2.61 19.34 -1.59
C GLU A 50 3.98 19.64 -2.23
N PRO A 51 4.25 20.88 -2.68
CA PRO A 51 5.57 21.26 -3.16
C PRO A 51 6.64 21.07 -2.07
N VAL A 52 7.83 20.61 -2.46
CA VAL A 52 8.97 20.46 -1.57
C VAL A 52 9.27 21.77 -0.83
N LYS A 53 9.10 21.72 0.49
CA LYS A 53 9.45 22.80 1.43
C LYS A 53 10.98 22.96 1.52
N THR A 54 11.43 24.20 1.52
CA THR A 54 12.84 24.54 1.66
C THR A 54 13.23 24.69 3.13
N PHE A 55 14.43 24.19 3.45
CA PHE A 55 15.06 24.32 4.76
C PHE A 55 16.51 24.79 4.58
N PRO A 56 17.09 25.50 5.56
CA PRO A 56 18.50 25.85 5.51
C PRO A 56 19.36 24.59 5.69
N GLN A 57 20.46 24.50 4.94
CA GLN A 57 21.44 23.44 5.14
C GLN A 57 22.07 23.53 6.52
N THR A 58 22.28 22.37 7.15
CA THR A 58 22.91 22.28 8.47
C THR A 58 24.06 21.28 8.49
N PRO A 59 25.00 21.39 9.46
CA PRO A 59 26.07 20.39 9.63
C PRO A 59 25.57 18.98 9.95
N ASP A 60 24.36 18.84 10.50
CA ASP A 60 23.78 17.56 10.91
C ASP A 60 22.91 16.92 9.79
N ASP A 61 22.79 17.56 8.63
CA ASP A 61 21.96 17.06 7.52
C ASP A 61 22.36 15.65 7.11
N GLN A 62 23.66 15.39 6.98
CA GLN A 62 24.14 14.06 6.57
C GLN A 62 23.82 12.97 7.60
N HIS A 63 23.77 13.32 8.89
CA HIS A 63 23.40 12.40 9.98
C HIS A 63 21.92 12.05 9.90
N ASP A 64 21.05 13.06 9.81
CA ASP A 64 19.59 12.85 9.73
C ASP A 64 19.19 12.12 8.43
N ILE A 65 19.78 12.50 7.30
CA ILE A 65 19.58 11.81 6.01
C ILE A 65 19.94 10.33 6.16
N ALA A 66 21.07 10.01 6.79
CA ALA A 66 21.49 8.62 6.98
C ALA A 66 20.50 7.83 7.85
N LEU A 67 19.99 8.42 8.93
CA LEU A 67 19.00 7.79 9.81
C LEU A 67 17.66 7.53 9.09
N LEU A 68 17.17 8.50 8.32
CA LEU A 68 15.92 8.34 7.55
C LEU A 68 16.09 7.34 6.40
N THR A 69 17.25 7.30 5.76
CA THR A 69 17.57 6.31 4.71
C THR A 69 17.67 4.90 5.29
N ASP A 70 18.30 4.73 6.46
CA ASP A 70 18.38 3.45 7.16
C ASP A 70 17.00 2.95 7.58
N PHE A 71 16.15 3.86 8.09
CA PHE A 71 14.75 3.55 8.39
C PHE A 71 14.02 2.99 7.17
N ASP A 72 14.10 3.67 6.01
CA ASP A 72 13.43 3.24 4.78
C ASP A 72 13.92 1.85 4.35
N GLN A 73 15.24 1.64 4.33
CA GLN A 73 15.83 0.34 3.99
C GLN A 73 15.35 -0.79 4.92
N ARG A 74 15.39 -0.57 6.24
CA ARG A 74 14.98 -1.57 7.24
C ARG A 74 13.49 -1.85 7.16
N PHE A 75 12.68 -0.82 6.91
CA PHE A 75 11.25 -0.97 6.76
C PHE A 75 10.89 -1.77 5.49
N SER A 76 11.53 -1.48 4.35
CA SER A 76 11.35 -2.26 3.12
C SER A 76 11.72 -3.72 3.35
N GLN A 77 12.90 -3.99 3.92
CA GLN A 77 13.34 -5.36 4.22
C GLN A 77 12.33 -6.11 5.11
N MET A 78 11.89 -5.49 6.21
CA MET A 78 10.92 -6.11 7.12
C MET A 78 9.56 -6.37 6.46
N SER A 79 9.19 -5.54 5.47
CA SER A 79 7.94 -5.67 4.72
C SER A 79 8.04 -6.77 3.66
N ASP A 80 9.18 -6.88 2.98
CA ASP A 80 9.45 -7.97 2.04
C ASP A 80 9.49 -9.32 2.77
N GLU A 81 10.19 -9.40 3.91
CA GLU A 81 10.24 -10.60 4.75
C GLU A 81 8.85 -11.02 5.26
N MET A 82 8.00 -10.04 5.57
CA MET A 82 6.61 -10.30 5.93
C MET A 82 5.83 -10.87 4.74
N GLU A 83 5.94 -10.27 3.56
CA GLU A 83 5.20 -10.73 2.38
C GLU A 83 5.62 -12.15 1.98
N ASP A 84 6.92 -12.45 2.00
CA ASP A 84 7.45 -13.80 1.77
C ASP A 84 6.90 -14.81 2.78
N GLU A 85 6.78 -14.44 4.06
CA GLU A 85 6.15 -15.28 5.09
C GLU A 85 4.68 -15.56 4.79
N LEU A 86 3.91 -14.53 4.41
CA LEU A 86 2.49 -14.65 4.10
C LEU A 86 2.27 -15.54 2.87
N VAL A 87 3.01 -15.33 1.79
CA VAL A 87 2.96 -16.15 0.57
C VAL A 87 3.29 -17.60 0.87
N LYS A 88 4.35 -17.86 1.66
CA LYS A 88 4.73 -19.21 2.06
C LYS A 88 3.63 -19.91 2.86
N MET A 89 2.94 -19.20 3.74
CA MET A 89 1.83 -19.77 4.51
C MET A 89 0.58 -20.00 3.66
N GLU A 90 0.33 -19.13 2.68
CA GLU A 90 -0.74 -19.31 1.69
C GLU A 90 -0.49 -20.59 0.88
N ASP A 91 0.72 -20.78 0.35
CA ASP A 91 1.14 -21.97 -0.42
C ASP A 91 1.02 -23.26 0.39
N GLN A 92 1.25 -23.19 1.71
CA GLN A 92 1.12 -24.31 2.63
C GLN A 92 -0.32 -24.57 3.09
N GLY A 93 -1.27 -23.68 2.75
CA GLY A 93 -2.65 -23.74 3.24
C GLY A 93 -2.77 -23.51 4.75
N THR A 94 -1.78 -22.85 5.37
CA THR A 94 -1.73 -22.58 6.81
C THR A 94 -2.02 -21.12 7.16
N LEU A 95 -2.12 -20.24 6.16
CA LEU A 95 -2.47 -18.84 6.37
C LEU A 95 -3.91 -18.69 6.86
N THR A 96 -4.07 -18.07 8.04
CA THR A 96 -5.37 -17.67 8.57
C THR A 96 -5.54 -16.16 8.49
N ASP A 97 -6.79 -15.70 8.38
CA ASP A 97 -7.10 -14.26 8.36
C ASP A 97 -6.59 -13.55 9.63
N GLU A 98 -6.71 -14.20 10.79
CA GLU A 98 -6.20 -13.70 12.06
C GLU A 98 -4.67 -13.53 12.04
N PHE A 99 -3.94 -14.50 11.47
CA PHE A 99 -2.49 -14.40 11.36
C PHE A 99 -2.08 -13.27 10.41
N ALA A 100 -2.66 -13.22 9.20
CA ALA A 100 -2.37 -12.18 8.22
C ALA A 100 -2.64 -10.78 8.80
N TYR A 101 -3.77 -10.64 9.51
CA TYR A 101 -4.14 -9.39 10.17
C TYR A 101 -3.14 -8.99 11.25
N ASN A 102 -2.81 -9.89 12.19
CA ASN A 102 -1.87 -9.60 13.27
C ASN A 102 -0.48 -9.28 12.70
N ARG A 103 -0.04 -10.00 11.67
CA ARG A 103 1.27 -9.79 11.06
C ARG A 103 1.41 -8.42 10.41
N LYS A 104 0.39 -7.97 9.68
CA LYS A 104 0.32 -6.61 9.12
C LYS A 104 0.28 -5.54 10.21
N ARG A 105 -0.53 -5.75 11.26
CA ARG A 105 -0.56 -4.85 12.42
C ARG A 105 0.83 -4.71 13.05
N ASP A 106 1.53 -5.82 13.26
CA ASP A 106 2.84 -5.81 13.87
C ASP A 106 3.87 -5.07 13.00
N ASN A 107 3.84 -5.25 11.67
CA ASN A 107 4.67 -4.49 10.72
C ASN A 107 4.43 -2.97 10.83
N ILE A 108 3.18 -2.52 10.94
CA ILE A 108 2.82 -1.11 11.14
C ILE A 108 3.40 -0.54 12.45
N TYR A 109 3.26 -1.26 13.57
CA TYR A 109 3.82 -0.80 14.84
C TYR A 109 5.35 -0.83 14.88
N SER A 110 5.97 -1.77 14.19
CA SER A 110 7.42 -1.79 14.00
C SER A 110 7.88 -0.56 13.24
N ALA A 111 7.21 -0.18 12.13
CA ALA A 111 7.49 1.05 11.40
C ALA A 111 7.36 2.29 12.31
N LEU A 112 6.26 2.39 13.05
CA LEU A 112 6.01 3.52 13.96
C LEU A 112 7.06 3.62 15.08
N THR A 113 7.46 2.49 15.65
CA THR A 113 8.47 2.44 16.71
C THR A 113 9.84 2.85 16.17
N MET A 114 10.29 2.23 15.07
CA MET A 114 11.58 2.55 14.45
C MET A 114 11.67 4.04 14.09
N LEU A 115 10.59 4.60 13.54
CA LEU A 115 10.55 6.01 13.15
C LEU A 115 10.64 6.94 14.38
N LYS A 116 9.95 6.62 15.47
CA LYS A 116 9.97 7.44 16.71
C LYS A 116 11.31 7.42 17.42
N GLU A 117 12.09 6.36 17.25
CA GLU A 117 13.41 6.20 17.86
C GLU A 117 14.52 6.94 17.12
N LEU A 118 14.24 7.50 15.93
CA LEU A 118 15.23 8.29 15.19
C LEU A 118 15.61 9.57 15.96
N ASP A 119 16.90 9.69 16.26
CA ASP A 119 17.49 10.84 16.95
C ASP A 119 17.88 11.95 15.96
N LEU A 120 16.86 12.58 15.37
CA LEU A 120 16.99 13.59 14.32
C LEU A 120 17.29 14.99 14.89
N LYS A 121 18.35 15.61 14.38
CA LYS A 121 18.93 16.87 14.87
C LYS A 121 18.40 18.10 14.16
N THR A 122 18.05 17.98 12.89
CA THR A 122 17.66 19.08 12.02
C THR A 122 16.14 19.34 12.05
N GLU A 123 15.73 20.54 11.65
CA GLU A 123 14.31 20.84 11.46
C GLU A 123 13.71 20.03 10.30
N GLN A 124 14.46 19.90 9.19
CA GLN A 124 14.02 19.14 8.02
C GLN A 124 13.82 17.66 8.34
N GLY A 125 14.76 17.04 9.06
CA GLY A 125 14.66 15.65 9.49
C GLY A 125 13.41 15.42 10.35
N ARG A 126 13.18 16.25 11.37
CA ARG A 126 11.97 16.16 12.22
C ARG A 126 10.68 16.41 11.44
N TYR A 127 10.72 17.28 10.44
CA TYR A 127 9.57 17.51 9.56
C TYR A 127 9.23 16.26 8.75
N ILE A 128 10.22 15.63 8.09
CA ILE A 128 10.05 14.37 7.35
C ILE A 128 9.54 13.27 8.28
N GLN A 129 10.13 13.14 9.48
CA GLN A 129 9.69 12.18 10.49
C GLN A 129 8.23 12.39 10.90
N GLY A 130 7.80 13.66 11.06
CA GLY A 130 6.41 14.00 11.38
C GLY A 130 5.43 13.49 10.33
N LEU A 131 5.70 13.76 9.05
CA LEU A 131 4.88 13.31 7.92
C LEU A 131 4.77 11.78 7.86
N MET A 132 5.92 11.08 7.95
CA MET A 132 5.92 9.62 7.98
C MET A 132 5.18 9.06 9.20
N ALA A 133 5.32 9.70 10.36
CA ALA A 133 4.72 9.25 11.60
C ALA A 133 3.20 9.42 11.58
N GLU A 134 2.69 10.47 10.95
CA GLU A 134 1.26 10.70 10.78
C GLU A 134 0.62 9.59 9.94
N TYR A 135 1.25 9.22 8.82
CA TYR A 135 0.81 8.09 8.02
C TYR A 135 0.75 6.80 8.84
N TRP A 136 1.84 6.41 9.51
CA TRP A 136 1.87 5.16 10.29
C TRP A 136 0.90 5.17 11.49
N GLN A 137 0.66 6.33 12.10
CA GLN A 137 -0.36 6.47 13.15
C GLN A 137 -1.77 6.28 12.59
N ASN A 138 -2.06 6.83 11.42
CA ASN A 138 -3.33 6.64 10.73
C ASN A 138 -3.54 5.15 10.38
N GLN A 139 -2.50 4.46 9.88
CA GLN A 139 -2.55 3.02 9.61
C GLN A 139 -2.78 2.21 10.88
N ALA A 140 -2.05 2.49 11.96
CA ALA A 140 -2.21 1.79 13.24
C ALA A 140 -3.63 1.93 13.78
N LYS A 141 -4.17 3.15 13.76
CA LYS A 141 -5.54 3.44 14.17
C LYS A 141 -6.57 2.69 13.32
N PHE A 142 -6.38 2.66 11.99
CA PHE A 142 -7.27 1.93 11.10
C PHE A 142 -7.32 0.45 11.42
N TYR A 143 -6.17 -0.18 11.70
CA TYR A 143 -6.14 -1.57 12.13
C TYR A 143 -6.86 -1.73 13.47
N ASP A 144 -6.46 -0.99 14.50
CA ASP A 144 -7.09 -1.08 15.84
C ASP A 144 -8.62 -0.97 15.82
N GLU A 145 -9.17 -0.03 15.05
CA GLU A 145 -10.62 0.20 14.94
C GLU A 145 -11.37 -0.90 14.17
N ASN A 146 -10.68 -1.70 13.35
CA ASN A 146 -11.28 -2.75 12.53
C ASN A 146 -10.97 -4.18 13.02
N LYS A 147 -10.35 -4.32 14.19
CA LYS A 147 -10.01 -5.61 14.82
C LYS A 147 -11.19 -6.60 14.95
N GLU A 148 -12.40 -6.10 15.15
CA GLU A 148 -13.61 -6.92 15.34
C GLU A 148 -14.38 -7.22 14.04
N LYS A 149 -14.01 -6.60 12.91
CA LYS A 149 -14.71 -6.73 11.62
C LYS A 149 -14.09 -7.78 10.70
N THR A 150 -13.32 -8.72 11.25
CA THR A 150 -12.57 -9.80 10.57
C THR A 150 -13.39 -10.70 9.64
N ALA A 151 -14.70 -10.50 9.50
CA ALA A 151 -15.57 -11.27 8.61
C ALA A 151 -15.81 -10.63 7.23
N GLU A 152 -15.46 -9.35 7.02
CA GLU A 152 -15.50 -8.76 5.68
C GLU A 152 -14.09 -8.49 5.17
N PRO A 153 -13.75 -8.94 3.93
CA PRO A 153 -12.47 -8.59 3.34
C PRO A 153 -12.35 -7.07 3.37
N ILE A 154 -11.22 -6.56 3.86
CA ILE A 154 -10.91 -5.13 3.96
C ILE A 154 -10.98 -4.53 2.55
N LYS A 155 -12.19 -4.20 2.09
CA LYS A 155 -12.52 -3.74 0.73
C LYS A 155 -12.56 -2.21 0.64
N ASN A 156 -12.39 -1.52 1.76
CA ASN A 156 -12.33 -0.06 1.81
C ASN A 156 -10.88 0.39 1.63
N SER A 157 -10.42 0.45 0.38
CA SER A 157 -9.07 0.91 0.04
C SER A 157 -8.82 2.36 0.46
N ALA A 158 -9.86 3.19 0.48
CA ALA A 158 -9.76 4.61 0.80
C ALA A 158 -9.35 4.95 2.24
N ASP A 159 -9.51 4.03 3.18
CA ASP A 159 -9.04 4.22 4.55
C ASP A 159 -7.61 3.69 4.73
N GLN A 160 -7.20 2.71 3.91
CA GLN A 160 -5.82 2.25 3.81
C GLN A 160 -4.92 3.30 3.13
N THR A 161 -5.45 4.09 2.20
CA THR A 161 -4.70 5.16 1.54
C THR A 161 -4.71 6.48 2.30
N LYS A 162 -5.36 6.56 3.47
CA LYS A 162 -5.44 7.80 4.23
C LYS A 162 -4.05 8.26 4.69
N GLY A 163 -3.67 9.49 4.36
CA GLY A 163 -2.36 10.06 4.70
C GLY A 163 -1.22 9.52 3.81
N LEU A 164 -1.55 8.79 2.74
CA LEU A 164 -0.56 8.35 1.77
C LEU A 164 0.11 9.57 1.10
N GLY A 165 -0.63 10.66 0.87
CA GLY A 165 -0.06 11.88 0.31
C GLY A 165 1.04 12.51 1.17
N GLU A 166 0.86 12.49 2.50
CA GLU A 166 1.86 12.97 3.45
C GLU A 166 3.10 12.08 3.45
N PHE A 167 2.90 10.75 3.37
CA PHE A 167 4.00 9.80 3.27
C PHE A 167 4.81 9.97 1.97
N LEU A 168 4.13 10.08 0.83
CA LEU A 168 4.76 10.35 -0.47
C LEU A 168 5.51 11.69 -0.45
N HIS A 169 4.90 12.72 0.14
CA HIS A 169 5.56 14.01 0.31
C HIS A 169 6.83 13.88 1.19
N ALA A 170 6.80 13.08 2.24
CA ALA A 170 7.97 12.81 3.07
C ALA A 170 9.12 12.14 2.28
N GLN A 171 8.77 11.22 1.36
CA GLN A 171 9.74 10.57 0.48
C GLN A 171 10.35 11.57 -0.51
N GLU A 172 9.52 12.40 -1.16
CA GLU A 172 10.00 13.47 -2.06
C GLU A 172 10.91 14.48 -1.35
N GLN A 173 10.58 14.82 -0.11
CA GLN A 173 11.40 15.69 0.74
C GLN A 173 12.77 15.07 1.03
N LEU A 174 12.81 13.77 1.36
CA LEU A 174 14.05 13.05 1.63
C LEU A 174 14.90 12.92 0.35
N GLU A 175 14.30 12.56 -0.78
CA GLU A 175 15.01 12.46 -2.07
C GLU A 175 15.60 13.80 -2.49
N HIS A 176 14.81 14.88 -2.39
CA HIS A 176 15.30 16.22 -2.68
C HIS A 176 16.46 16.59 -1.76
N TRP A 177 16.37 16.30 -0.47
CA TRP A 177 17.43 16.60 0.49
C TRP A 177 18.72 15.82 0.19
N GLN A 178 18.61 14.52 -0.10
CA GLN A 178 19.73 13.68 -0.53
C GLN A 178 20.42 14.23 -1.80
N SER A 179 19.65 14.77 -2.75
CA SER A 179 20.19 15.34 -3.99
C SER A 179 21.12 16.54 -3.76
N GLN A 180 20.98 17.23 -2.62
CA GLN A 180 21.83 18.35 -2.23
C GLN A 180 23.22 17.88 -1.71
N TYR A 181 23.38 16.59 -1.43
CA TYR A 181 24.59 15.98 -0.86
C TYR A 181 25.14 14.83 -1.72
N PRO A 182 25.58 15.08 -2.97
CA PRO A 182 25.95 14.04 -3.92
C PRO A 182 27.12 13.14 -3.47
N ASP A 183 28.01 13.65 -2.61
CA ASP A 183 29.14 12.89 -2.07
C ASP A 183 28.69 11.74 -1.15
N MET A 184 27.53 11.88 -0.48
CA MET A 184 26.94 10.80 0.33
C MET A 184 26.47 9.63 -0.54
N ASN A 185 25.81 9.92 -1.67
CA ASN A 185 25.29 8.90 -2.56
C ASN A 185 26.41 8.03 -3.14
N GLN A 186 27.57 8.63 -3.43
CA GLN A 186 28.75 7.89 -3.85
C GLN A 186 29.34 7.04 -2.73
N ALA A 187 29.33 7.52 -1.48
CA ALA A 187 29.82 6.77 -0.33
C ALA A 187 28.90 5.57 0.00
N GLN A 188 27.58 5.75 -0.11
CA GLN A 188 26.60 4.67 0.06
C GLN A 188 26.72 3.62 -1.06
N ALA A 189 26.86 4.04 -2.32
CA ALA A 189 27.08 3.12 -3.43
C ALA A 189 28.34 2.24 -3.24
N LYS A 190 29.45 2.86 -2.82
CA LYS A 190 30.69 2.14 -2.50
C LYS A 190 30.53 1.17 -1.33
N LYS A 191 29.78 1.54 -0.29
CA LYS A 191 29.47 0.64 0.85
C LYS A 191 28.62 -0.55 0.40
N ALA A 192 27.61 -0.33 -0.45
CA ALA A 192 26.77 -1.39 -0.98
C ALA A 192 27.55 -2.36 -1.89
N GLU A 193 28.49 -1.86 -2.70
CA GLU A 193 29.39 -2.68 -3.50
C GLU A 193 30.35 -3.51 -2.64
N ALA A 194 30.92 -2.91 -1.58
CA ALA A 194 31.79 -3.62 -0.65
C ALA A 194 31.04 -4.75 0.09
N ALA A 195 29.83 -4.47 0.60
CA ALA A 195 29.00 -5.45 1.31
C ALA A 195 28.62 -6.66 0.45
N LYS A 196 28.39 -6.46 -0.87
CA LYS A 196 28.14 -7.54 -1.83
C LYS A 196 29.39 -8.41 -2.10
N SER A 197 30.58 -7.82 -2.03
CA SER A 197 31.83 -8.57 -2.20
C SER A 197 32.18 -9.42 -0.98
N GLU A 198 31.88 -8.95 0.24
CA GLU A 198 32.12 -9.72 1.46
C GLU A 198 31.16 -10.91 1.62
N THR A 199 29.93 -10.82 1.09
CA THR A 199 28.98 -11.95 1.09
C THR A 199 29.38 -13.07 0.12
N THR A 200 30.24 -12.81 -0.86
CA THR A 200 30.70 -13.82 -1.82
C THR A 200 31.97 -14.56 -1.37
N GLU A 201 32.75 -14.02 -0.43
CA GLU A 201 33.94 -14.69 0.11
C GLU A 201 33.67 -15.55 1.38
N SER A 202 32.59 -15.31 2.12
CA SER A 202 32.22 -16.10 3.32
C SER A 202 31.38 -17.37 3.02
N GLY A 203 31.38 -17.83 1.76
CA GLY A 203 30.58 -18.95 1.27
C GLY A 203 31.40 -20.13 0.73
N TYR A 204 32.57 -20.43 1.31
CA TYR A 204 33.37 -21.61 1.01
C TYR A 204 33.79 -22.36 2.27
#